data_AF-A0A965ZT99-F1
#
_entry.id   AF-A0A965ZT99-F1
#
_cell.length_a   1.000
_cell.length_b   1.000
_cell.length_c   1.000
_cell.angle_alpha   90.00
_cell.angle_beta   90.00
_cell.angle_gamma   90.00
#
_symmetry.space_group_name_H-M   'P 1'
#
loop_
_entity.id
_entity.type
_entity.pdbx_description
1 polymer ?
#
loop_
_entity_poly.entity_id
_entity_poly.type
_entity_poly.pdbx_seq_one_letter_code
_entity_poly.pdbx_strand_id
1 'polypeptide(L)'
;MTKTGNKHARRILVEAAWNYRHKANISRELQIRQQGQPEVIRDIAWKAQLRLSQRYRHLRMGRKLHQNKACVAVARELCGFIWDIGRHVELPEE
;
A
#
# COMPACT_ATOMS: atom_id res chain seq x y z
N MET A 1 4.89 -7.54 -12.50
CA MET A 1 4.54 -8.55 -11.48
C MET A 1 4.50 -9.87 -12.22
N THR A 2 5.15 -10.93 -11.72
CA THR A 2 5.10 -12.22 -12.43
C THR A 2 3.64 -12.66 -12.53
N LYS A 3 3.25 -13.38 -13.59
CA LYS A 3 1.86 -13.82 -13.79
C LYS A 3 1.45 -14.98 -12.87
N THR A 4 2.39 -15.52 -12.11
CA THR A 4 2.21 -16.63 -11.16
C THR A 4 1.46 -16.16 -9.90
N GLY A 5 0.73 -17.07 -9.24
CA GLY A 5 -0.03 -16.78 -8.01
C GLY A 5 -1.45 -16.23 -8.25
N ASN A 6 -2.14 -15.88 -7.16
CA ASN A 6 -3.56 -15.53 -7.17
C ASN A 6 -3.85 -14.26 -8.01
N LYS A 7 -4.59 -14.44 -9.12
CA LYS A 7 -4.98 -13.36 -10.04
C LYS A 7 -5.86 -12.31 -9.36
N HIS A 8 -6.74 -12.72 -8.46
CA HIS A 8 -7.66 -11.84 -7.75
C HIS A 8 -6.90 -10.94 -6.77
N ALA A 9 -6.05 -11.51 -5.91
CA ALA A 9 -5.22 -10.74 -4.98
C ALA A 9 -4.34 -9.72 -5.72
N ARG A 10 -3.73 -10.15 -6.84
CA ARG A 10 -2.95 -9.27 -7.71
C ARG A 10 -3.76 -8.09 -8.26
N ARG A 11 -5.01 -8.32 -8.68
CA ARG A 11 -5.89 -7.24 -9.14
C ARG A 11 -6.15 -6.25 -8.01
N ILE A 12 -6.55 -6.75 -6.83
CA ILE A 12 -6.81 -5.90 -5.65
C ILE A 12 -5.61 -5.02 -5.32
N LEU A 13 -4.40 -5.60 -5.28
CA LEU A 13 -3.18 -4.86 -4.98
C LEU A 13 -2.89 -3.75 -5.99
N VAL A 14 -3.14 -3.98 -7.27
CA VAL A 14 -2.95 -2.96 -8.33
C VAL A 14 -4.00 -1.87 -8.21
N GLU A 15 -5.26 -2.21 -7.98
CA GLU A 15 -6.33 -1.23 -7.77
C GLU A 15 -6.04 -0.37 -6.52
N ALA A 16 -5.64 -0.99 -5.41
CA ALA A 16 -5.24 -0.28 -4.20
C ALA A 16 -4.06 0.66 -4.46
N ALA A 17 -3.06 0.20 -5.23
CA ALA A 17 -1.85 0.98 -5.51
C ALA A 17 -2.10 2.28 -6.27
N TRP A 18 -3.20 2.38 -7.03
CA TRP A 18 -3.57 3.63 -7.69
C TRP A 18 -3.82 4.77 -6.72
N ASN A 19 -4.23 4.49 -5.49
CA ASN A 19 -4.46 5.53 -4.47
C ASN A 19 -3.17 6.29 -4.12
N TYR A 20 -2.01 5.64 -4.19
CA TYR A 20 -0.71 6.27 -3.89
C TYR A 20 -0.22 7.23 -4.98
N ARG A 21 -0.97 7.42 -6.07
CA ARG A 21 -0.69 8.52 -7.01
C ARG A 21 -0.93 9.90 -6.38
N HIS A 22 -1.76 9.95 -5.34
CA HIS A 22 -2.10 11.16 -4.61
C HIS A 22 -1.09 11.43 -3.48
N LYS A 23 -1.08 12.67 -2.98
CA LYS A 23 -0.26 13.05 -1.82
C LYS A 23 -0.70 12.23 -0.61
N ALA A 24 0.27 11.76 0.18
CA ALA A 24 -0.01 11.09 1.45
C ALA A 24 -0.81 12.03 2.36
N ASN A 25 -2.00 11.57 2.75
CA ASN A 25 -2.92 12.28 3.62
C ASN A 25 -3.80 11.25 4.34
N ILE A 26 -4.22 11.58 5.56
CA ILE A 26 -5.21 10.81 6.31
C ILE A 26 -6.50 11.62 6.26
N SER A 27 -7.46 11.18 5.44
CA SER A 27 -8.80 11.80 5.40
C SER A 27 -9.57 11.52 6.70
N ARG A 28 -10.67 12.23 6.90
CA ARG A 28 -11.55 12.03 8.07
C ARG A 28 -12.01 10.57 8.18
N GLU A 29 -12.37 9.97 7.06
CA GLU A 29 -12.83 8.58 6.99
C GLU A 29 -11.72 7.60 7.37
N LEU A 30 -10.47 7.87 6.94
CA LEU A 30 -9.32 7.07 7.34
C LEU A 30 -8.97 7.24 8.82
N GLN A 31 -9.13 8.45 9.37
CA GLN A 31 -9.00 8.69 10.82
C GLN A 31 -10.01 7.85 11.61
N ILE A 32 -11.29 7.86 11.18
CA ILE A 32 -12.34 7.06 11.82
C ILE A 32 -12.00 5.57 11.75
N ARG A 33 -11.56 5.06 10.60
CA ARG A 33 -11.17 3.63 10.44
C ARG A 33 -9.97 3.23 11.29
N GLN A 34 -9.10 4.18 11.64
CA GLN A 34 -7.95 3.92 12.50
C GLN A 34 -8.29 3.95 13.99
N GLN A 35 -9.50 4.40 14.38
CA GLN A 35 -9.93 4.37 15.76
C GLN A 35 -9.99 2.92 16.26
N GLY A 36 -9.40 2.66 17.43
CA GLY A 36 -9.31 1.32 18.02
C GLY A 36 -8.25 0.40 17.39
N GLN A 37 -7.50 0.84 16.39
CA GLN A 37 -6.40 0.05 15.82
C GLN A 37 -5.12 0.19 16.66
N PRO A 38 -4.31 -0.87 16.81
CA PRO A 38 -3.03 -0.79 17.51
C PRO A 38 -2.10 0.25 16.89
N GLU A 39 -1.36 0.97 17.73
CA GLU A 39 -0.44 2.04 17.30
C GLU A 39 0.58 1.53 16.27
N VAL A 40 1.17 0.36 16.53
CA VAL A 40 2.14 -0.28 15.61
C VAL A 40 1.58 -0.47 14.20
N ILE A 41 0.30 -0.83 14.06
CA ILE A 41 -0.34 -1.01 12.76
C ILE A 41 -0.53 0.34 12.07
N ARG A 42 -0.94 1.37 12.82
CA ARG A 42 -1.14 2.73 12.31
C ARG A 42 0.17 3.34 11.83
N ASP A 43 1.27 3.10 12.55
CA ASP A 43 2.60 3.59 12.19
C ASP A 43 3.12 2.94 10.90
N ILE A 44 2.97 1.61 10.77
CA ILE A 44 3.34 0.89 9.55
C ILE A 44 2.51 1.40 8.37
N ALA A 45 1.19 1.56 8.56
CA ALA A 45 0.30 2.08 7.52
C ALA A 45 0.68 3.51 7.10
N TRP A 46 1.04 4.38 8.04
CA TRP A 46 1.48 5.73 7.74
C TRP A 46 2.82 5.77 7.00
N LYS A 47 3.79 4.95 7.44
CA LYS A 47 5.08 4.76 6.76
C LYS A 47 4.88 4.27 5.33
N ALA A 48 3.94 3.34 5.12
CA ALA A 48 3.55 2.88 3.79
C ALA A 48 3.01 4.02 2.93
N GLN A 49 2.07 4.82 3.46
CA GLN A 49 1.48 5.95 2.74
C GLN A 49 2.55 6.93 2.24
N LEU A 50 3.44 7.37 3.14
CA LEU A 50 4.51 8.31 2.81
C LEU A 50 5.45 7.74 1.73
N ARG A 51 5.93 6.51 1.95
CA ARG A 51 6.91 5.87 1.08
C ARG A 51 6.33 5.57 -0.31
N LEU A 52 5.13 4.99 -0.38
CA LEU A 52 4.52 4.57 -1.63
C LEU A 52 4.09 5.78 -2.49
N SER A 53 3.57 6.85 -1.87
CA SER A 53 3.29 8.10 -2.58
C SER A 53 4.54 8.77 -3.10
N GLN A 54 5.63 8.80 -2.32
CA GLN A 54 6.92 9.31 -2.79
C GLN A 54 7.49 8.45 -3.92
N ARG A 55 7.42 7.12 -3.78
CA ARG A 55 7.87 6.15 -4.79
C ARG A 55 7.15 6.35 -6.10
N TYR A 56 5.82 6.46 -6.08
CA TYR A 56 5.04 6.70 -7.29
C TYR A 56 5.49 7.99 -7.99
N ARG A 57 5.63 9.09 -7.24
CA ARG A 57 6.10 10.38 -7.75
C ARG A 57 7.50 10.29 -8.35
N HIS A 58 8.42 9.60 -7.67
CA HIS A 58 9.79 9.38 -8.18
C HIS A 58 9.79 8.60 -9.50
N LEU A 59 8.99 7.53 -9.59
CA LEU A 59 8.90 6.72 -10.81
C LEU A 59 8.27 7.50 -11.97
N ARG A 60 7.23 8.31 -11.70
CA ARG A 60 6.53 9.10 -12.71
C ARG A 60 7.29 10.35 -13.14
N MET A 61 7.76 11.14 -12.19
CA MET A 61 8.35 12.45 -12.46
C MET A 61 9.86 12.36 -12.63
N GLY A 62 10.54 11.62 -11.76
CA GLY A 62 12.00 11.46 -11.81
C GLY A 62 12.44 10.54 -12.95
N ARG A 63 11.82 9.35 -13.04
CA ARG A 63 12.20 8.33 -14.04
C ARG A 63 11.34 8.30 -15.31
N LYS A 64 10.27 9.12 -15.39
CA LYS A 64 9.35 9.20 -16.53
C LYS A 64 8.73 7.85 -16.95
N LEU A 65 8.58 6.91 -16.02
CA LEU A 65 7.96 5.61 -16.32
C LEU A 65 6.46 5.78 -16.66
N HIS A 66 5.95 4.95 -17.56
CA HIS A 66 4.52 4.85 -17.82
C HIS A 66 3.73 4.54 -16.54
N GLN A 67 2.53 5.12 -16.42
CA GLN A 67 1.71 5.05 -15.20
C GLN A 67 1.43 3.62 -14.73
N ASN A 68 1.10 2.72 -15.66
CA ASN A 68 0.84 1.32 -15.33
C ASN A 68 2.10 0.63 -14.78
N LYS A 69 3.30 0.96 -15.29
CA LYS A 69 4.57 0.40 -14.78
C LYS A 69 4.87 0.94 -13.37
N ALA A 70 4.64 2.23 -13.13
CA ALA A 70 4.79 2.83 -11.81
C ALA A 70 3.81 2.22 -10.79
N CYS A 71 2.53 2.09 -11.14
CA CYS A 71 1.50 1.50 -10.29
C CYS A 71 1.84 0.03 -9.95
N VAL A 72 2.24 -0.78 -10.93
CA VAL A 72 2.66 -2.18 -10.68
C VAL A 72 3.91 -2.28 -9.80
N ALA A 73 4.83 -1.31 -9.87
CA ALA A 73 5.98 -1.27 -8.98
C ALA A 73 5.57 -0.94 -7.54
N VAL A 74 4.66 0.02 -7.36
CA VAL A 74 4.09 0.39 -6.05
C VAL A 74 3.28 -0.76 -5.46
N ALA A 75 2.46 -1.46 -6.25
CA ALA A 75 1.68 -2.61 -5.80
C ALA A 75 2.56 -3.74 -5.23
N ARG A 76 3.74 -3.98 -5.83
CA ARG A 76 4.70 -4.96 -5.29
C ARG A 76 5.26 -4.56 -3.93
N GLU A 77 5.50 -3.27 -3.76
CA GLU A 77 6.04 -2.73 -2.52
C GLU A 77 4.97 -2.68 -1.41
N LEU A 78 3.71 -2.41 -1.80
CA LEU A 78 2.54 -2.52 -0.92
C LEU A 78 2.40 -3.91 -0.29
N CYS A 79 2.66 -4.99 -1.04
CA CYS A 79 2.64 -6.35 -0.48
C CYS A 79 3.56 -6.48 0.74
N GLY A 80 4.73 -5.84 0.72
CA GLY A 80 5.67 -5.88 1.84
C GLY A 80 5.11 -5.22 3.08
N PHE A 81 4.39 -4.12 2.94
CA PHE A 81 3.72 -3.45 4.07
C PHE A 81 2.51 -4.24 4.60
N ILE A 82 1.74 -4.88 3.72
CA ILE A 82 0.65 -5.76 4.14
C ILE A 82 1.21 -6.95 4.93
N TRP A 83 2.31 -7.55 4.46
CA TRP A 83 3.01 -8.59 5.20
C TRP A 83 3.50 -8.09 6.57
N ASP A 84 4.11 -6.90 6.61
CA ASP A 84 4.59 -6.29 7.86
C ASP A 84 3.47 -6.15 8.90
N ILE A 85 2.32 -5.59 8.49
CA ILE A 85 1.10 -5.52 9.30
C ILE A 85 0.65 -6.92 9.75
N GLY A 86 0.61 -7.90 8.83
CA GLY A 86 0.17 -9.26 9.13
C GLY A 86 1.00 -9.97 10.21
N ARG A 87 2.26 -9.57 10.43
CA ARG A 87 3.10 -10.09 11.54
C ARG A 87 2.71 -9.54 12.91
N HIS A 88 1.95 -8.45 12.95
CA HIS A 88 1.51 -7.76 14.15
C HIS A 88 0.03 -7.97 14.46
N VAL A 89 -0.68 -8.76 13.64
CA VAL A 89 -2.08 -9.13 13.87
C VAL A 89 -2.07 -10.54 14.46
N GLU A 90 -2.62 -10.68 15.67
CA GLU A 90 -2.92 -11.99 16.24
C GLU A 90 -4.10 -12.58 15.46
N LEU A 91 -3.92 -13.79 14.92
CA LEU A 91 -5.02 -14.52 14.33
C LEU A 91 -5.86 -15.09 15.48
N PRO A 92 -7.20 -14.98 15.45
CA PRO A 92 -8.03 -15.68 16.42
C PRO A 92 -7.71 -17.18 16.34
N GLU A 93 -7.47 -17.81 17.49
CA GLU A 93 -7.41 -19.28 17.54
C GLU A 93 -8.79 -19.82 17.14
N GLU A 94 -8.82 -20.68 16.11
CA GLU A 94 -10.02 -21.39 15.64
C GLU A 94 -10.45 -22.49 16.62
#